data_AF-A0A7G5EAR8-F1
#
_entry.id   AF-A0A7G5EAR8-F1
#
_cell.length_a   1.000
_cell.length_b   1.000
_cell.length_c   1.000
_cell.angle_alpha   90.00
_cell.angle_beta   90.00
_cell.angle_gamma   90.00
#
_symmetry.space_group_name_H-M   'P 1'
#
loop_
_entity.id
_entity.type
_entity.pdbx_description
1 polymer ?
#
loop_
_entity_poly.entity_id
_entity_poly.type
_entity_poly.pdbx_seq_one_letter_code
_entity_poly.pdbx_strand_id
1 'polypeptide(L)' 'MQLWIVLDTQPVTVQYQLTEYGLTLKKIINTLAEWGTEHRKVIVGK' A
#
# COMPACT_ATOMS: atom_id res chain seq x y z
N MET A 1 19.02 -8.23 -1.86
CA MET A 1 17.66 -8.10 -2.40
C MET A 1 17.45 -6.65 -2.80
N GLN A 2 17.34 -6.37 -4.10
CA GLN A 2 17.21 -5.00 -4.62
C GLN A 2 15.72 -4.62 -4.66
N LEU A 3 15.34 -3.45 -4.15
CA LEU A 3 13.95 -3.00 -4.04
C LEU A 3 13.50 -2.10 -5.18
N TRP A 4 14.39 -1.86 -6.14
CA TRP A 4 14.13 -1.04 -7.31
C TRP A 4 14.71 -1.67 -8.57
N ILE A 5 13.96 -1.52 -9.66
CA ILE A 5 14.35 -1.94 -11.01
C ILE A 5 14.37 -0.69 -11.88
N VAL A 6 15.48 -0.45 -12.57
CA VAL A 6 15.59 0.60 -13.59
C VAL A 6 15.17 -0.02 -14.91
N LEU A 7 14.18 0.56 -15.56
CA LEU A 7 13.68 0.13 -16.85
C LEU A 7 14.27 0.97 -17.96
N ASP A 8 14.81 0.28 -18.96
CA ASP A 8 15.33 0.89 -20.19
C ASP A 8 14.16 1.34 -21.09
N THR A 9 13.60 2.49 -20.74
CA THR A 9 12.46 3.16 -21.39
C THR A 9 12.87 4.59 -21.74
N GLN A 10 12.16 5.24 -22.67
CA GLN A 10 12.39 6.65 -22.99
C GLN A 10 11.10 7.44 -22.73
N PRO A 11 11.03 8.24 -21.65
CA PRO A 11 12.08 8.50 -20.64
C PRO A 11 12.37 7.31 -19.71
N VAL A 12 13.55 7.29 -19.07
CA VAL A 12 13.95 6.22 -18.13
C VAL A 12 12.97 6.15 -16.96
N THR A 13 12.52 4.94 -16.64
CA THR A 13 11.54 4.68 -15.57
C THR A 13 12.19 3.88 -14.45
N VAL A 14 11.87 4.24 -13.20
CA VAL A 14 12.29 3.49 -12.02
C VAL A 14 11.05 2.89 -11.35
N GLN A 15 11.07 1.59 -11.11
CA GLN A 15 10.02 0.89 -10.38
C GLN A 15 10.49 0.57 -8.97
N TYR A 16 9.66 0.90 -7.99
CA TYR A 16 9.85 0.53 -6.59
C TYR A 16 8.98 -0.67 -6.26
N GLN A 17 9.50 -1.59 -5.46
CA GLN A 17 8.79 -2.75 -4.96
C GLN A 17 8.80 -2.80 -3.44
N LEU A 18 7.69 -3.24 -2.86
CA LEU A 18 7.61 -3.53 -1.43
C LEU A 18 8.47 -4.75 -1.09
N THR A 19 9.19 -4.69 0.03
CA THR A 19 9.94 -5.84 0.56
C THR A 19 8.98 -6.94 0.99
N GLU A 20 9.44 -8.20 1.06
CA GLU A 20 8.67 -9.30 1.65
C GLU A 20 8.24 -8.97 3.09
N TYR A 21 9.14 -8.40 3.88
CA TYR A 21 8.82 -7.92 5.22
C TYR A 21 7.78 -6.79 5.21
N GLY A 22 7.88 -5.86 4.26
CA GLY A 22 6.92 -4.77 4.08
C GLY A 22 5.53 -5.27 3.70
N LEU A 23 5.42 -6.37 2.97
CA LEU A 23 4.14 -7.02 2.66
C LEU A 23 3.42 -7.51 3.92
N THR A 24 4.14 -7.82 5.01
CA THR A 24 3.51 -8.23 6.28
C THR A 24 2.66 -7.11 6.91
N LEU A 25 3.00 -5.83 6.66
CA LEU A 25 2.23 -4.67 7.13
C LEU A 25 0.86 -4.54 6.44
N LYS A 26 0.68 -5.15 5.25
CA LYS A 26 -0.57 -5.08 4.49
C LYS A 26 -1.78 -5.51 5.33
N LYS A 27 -1.60 -6.51 6.21
CA LYS A 27 -2.66 -6.98 7.12
C LYS A 27 -3.15 -5.85 8.04
N ILE A 28 -2.22 -5.11 8.66
CA ILE A 28 -2.54 -4.01 9.58
C ILE A 28 -3.23 -2.87 8.82
N ILE A 29 -2.71 -2.51 7.65
CA ILE A 29 -3.29 -1.45 6.81
C ILE A 29 -4.74 -1.80 6.44
N ASN A 30 -5.00 -3.04 6.02
CA ASN A 30 -6.35 -3.50 5.68
C ASN A 30 -7.29 -3.43 6.90
N THR A 31 -6.85 -3.89 8.07
CA THR A 31 -7.66 -3.82 9.29
C THR A 31 -8.00 -2.37 9.67
N LEU A 32 -7.04 -1.45 9.53
CA LEU A 32 -7.29 -0.02 9.80
C LEU A 32 -8.26 0.59 8.78
N ALA A 33 -8.16 0.20 7.50
CA ALA A 33 -9.07 0.66 6.45
C ALA A 33 -10.50 0.14 6.65
N GLU A 34 -10.66 -1.13 7.02
CA GLU A 34 -11.96 -1.73 7.39
C GLU A 34 -12.57 -1.00 8.58
N TRP A 35 -11.80 -0.83 9.66
CA TRP A 35 -12.25 -0.08 10.83
C TRP A 35 -12.65 1.35 10.47
N GLY A 36 -11.84 2.07 9.69
CA GLY A 36 -12.14 3.45 9.28
C GLY A 36 -13.42 3.55 8.45
N THR A 37 -13.71 2.53 7.63
CA THR A 37 -14.95 2.44 6.84
C THR A 37 -16.17 2.26 7.74
N GLU A 38 -16.11 1.34 8.72
CA GLU A 38 -17.20 1.14 9.68
C GLU A 38 -17.36 2.34 10.61
N HIS A 39 -16.25 2.90 11.10
CA HIS A 39 -16.23 4.10 11.92
C HIS A 39 -16.90 5.27 11.20
N ARG A 40 -16.65 5.44 9.89
CA ARG A 40 -17.30 6.47 9.08
C ARG A 40 -18.82 6.31 9.05
N LYS A 41 -19.36 5.09 9.01
CA LYS A 41 -20.82 4.85 9.08
C LYS A 41 -21.39 5.31 10.43
N VAL A 42 -20.68 5.01 11.52
CA VAL A 42 -21.08 5.40 12.89
C VAL A 42 -21.14 6.92 13.04
N ILE A 43 -20.12 7.65 12.56
CA ILE A 43 -20.02 9.11 12.79
C ILE A 43 -20.84 9.95 11.80
N VAL A 44 -21.04 9.48 10.56
CA VAL A 44 -21.76 10.24 9.52
C VAL A 44 -23.28 9.99 9.59
N GLY A 45 -23.74 8.93 10.26
CA GLY A 45 -25.16 8.74 10.56
C GLY A 45 -26.07 8.71 9.34
N LYS A 46 -25.76 7.86 8.35
CA LYS A 46 -26.80 7.40 7.42
C LYS A 46 -27.46 6.15 7.98
#